data_AF-A0A7C6N242-F1
#
_entry.id   AF-A0A7C6N242-F1
#
_cell.length_a   1.000
_cell.length_b   1.000
_cell.length_c   1.000
_cell.angle_alpha   90.00
_cell.angle_beta   90.00
_cell.angle_gamma   90.00
#
_symmetry.space_group_name_H-M   'P 1'
#
loop_
_entity.id
_entity.type
_entity.pdbx_description
1 polymer ?
#
loop_
_entity_poly.entity_id
_entity_poly.type
_entity_poly.pdbx_seq_one_letter_code
_entity_poly.pdbx_strand_id
1 'polypeptide(L)'
;MNKIKAEVKENIAELKKDLPELKTKYLESKKRATAQVKQEKEELIKENKATLQALNDKLKAKKLDLKEAKDEHSYQAAKEEVHKITKEIKDAKEQLKRKFKVTKKEAYEKAIQIMKEVNIPDPEKRFHQYPFQFSGGMRQRVVIAIALMADPEILICDEPTTALDVTIQGQILDLIKQIKKERDLSVIFITHDLGVVANMADRIAVMYAGKIVEYGTSEEIFYNSKHPYTWALLSSVPDLETKDKLLSIPGTPPDMLFPPKGDAFAERNEFALKIDFEEHPPFFKVSDTHYAATWLLHENAPKVEMPKIISDRIARFKQRSVGEQVDESK
;
A
#
# COMPACT_ATOMS: atom_id res chain seq x y z
N MET A 1 0.40 -36.60 16.77
CA MET A 1 -0.42 -35.60 17.51
C MET A 1 0.32 -34.92 18.67
N ASN A 2 1.00 -35.65 19.58
CA ASN A 2 1.66 -35.01 20.75
C ASN A 2 2.97 -34.26 20.44
N LYS A 3 3.79 -34.74 19.49
CA LYS A 3 5.05 -34.06 19.09
C LYS A 3 4.82 -32.72 18.38
N ILE A 4 3.90 -32.69 17.40
CA ILE A 4 3.56 -31.47 16.64
C ILE A 4 2.99 -30.38 17.56
N LYS A 5 2.16 -30.76 18.54
CA LYS A 5 1.67 -29.81 19.56
C LYS A 5 2.79 -29.25 20.43
N ALA A 6 3.86 -30.00 20.67
CA ALA A 6 5.00 -29.53 21.47
C ALA A 6 5.86 -28.53 20.67
N GLU A 7 6.16 -28.85 19.42
CA GLU A 7 6.99 -28.05 18.50
C GLU A 7 6.33 -26.71 18.15
N VAL A 8 5.01 -26.70 17.88
CA VAL A 8 4.22 -25.46 17.70
C VAL A 8 4.25 -24.60 18.98
N LYS A 9 4.21 -25.24 20.14
CA LYS A 9 4.27 -24.53 21.43
C LYS A 9 5.64 -23.89 21.65
N GLU A 10 6.69 -24.53 21.16
CA GLU A 10 8.08 -24.09 21.25
C GLU A 10 8.34 -22.90 20.33
N ASN A 11 7.92 -22.97 19.06
CA ASN A 11 8.02 -21.85 18.11
C ASN A 11 7.17 -20.64 18.53
N ILE A 12 5.96 -20.88 19.05
CA ILE A 12 5.13 -19.80 19.64
C ILE A 12 5.81 -19.23 20.89
N ALA A 13 6.49 -20.05 21.69
CA ALA A 13 7.22 -19.57 22.86
C ALA A 13 8.43 -18.72 22.46
N GLU A 14 9.10 -19.06 21.36
CA GLU A 14 10.24 -18.32 20.82
C GLU A 14 9.83 -16.97 20.22
N LEU A 15 8.80 -16.94 19.37
CA LEU A 15 8.22 -15.67 18.86
C LEU A 15 7.64 -14.79 19.99
N LYS A 16 7.15 -15.41 21.07
CA LYS A 16 6.71 -14.70 22.27
C LYS A 16 7.87 -14.16 23.12
N LYS A 17 9.13 -14.55 22.90
CA LYS A 17 10.27 -13.96 23.62
C LYS A 17 10.53 -12.52 23.19
N ASP A 18 10.39 -12.22 21.90
CA ASP A 18 10.67 -10.89 21.34
C ASP A 18 9.45 -9.97 21.34
N LEU A 19 8.25 -10.56 21.43
CA LEU A 19 6.99 -9.83 21.45
C LEU A 19 6.89 -8.79 22.60
N PRO A 20 7.33 -9.06 23.84
CA PRO A 20 7.40 -8.07 24.91
C PRO A 20 8.29 -6.89 24.56
N GLU A 21 9.46 -7.12 23.97
CA GLU A 21 10.40 -6.05 23.61
C GLU A 21 9.85 -5.18 22.46
N LEU A 22 9.36 -5.81 21.39
CA LEU A 22 8.73 -5.13 20.26
C LEU A 22 7.48 -4.35 20.70
N LYS A 23 6.65 -4.93 21.56
CA LYS A 23 5.49 -4.26 22.14
C LYS A 23 5.91 -3.06 22.99
N THR A 24 7.02 -3.16 23.72
CA THR A 24 7.56 -2.07 24.54
C THR A 24 8.08 -0.94 23.66
N LYS A 25 8.90 -1.24 22.63
CA LYS A 25 9.36 -0.27 21.62
C LYS A 25 8.19 0.42 20.89
N TYR A 26 7.18 -0.34 20.48
CA TYR A 26 5.97 0.22 19.87
C TYR A 26 5.18 1.12 20.83
N LEU A 27 4.97 0.67 22.08
CA LEU A 27 4.26 1.47 23.08
C LEU A 27 5.02 2.74 23.45
N GLU A 28 6.35 2.70 23.52
CA GLU A 28 7.20 3.87 23.73
C GLU A 28 7.16 4.83 22.54
N SER A 29 7.30 4.33 21.31
CA SER A 29 7.19 5.12 20.09
C SER A 29 5.81 5.80 19.99
N LYS A 30 4.74 5.03 20.21
CA LYS A 30 3.37 5.55 20.25
C LYS A 30 3.18 6.59 21.35
N LYS A 31 3.71 6.35 22.56
CA LYS A 31 3.67 7.31 23.67
C LYS A 31 4.40 8.60 23.32
N ARG A 32 5.60 8.51 22.72
CA ARG A 32 6.38 9.67 22.27
C ARG A 32 5.64 10.46 21.20
N ALA A 33 5.14 9.81 20.16
CA ALA A 33 4.37 10.46 19.10
C ALA A 33 3.08 11.12 19.64
N THR A 34 2.35 10.43 20.53
CA THR A 34 1.15 10.98 21.14
C THR A 34 1.47 12.16 22.08
N ALA A 35 2.55 12.06 22.84
CA ALA A 35 3.00 13.13 23.73
C ALA A 35 3.47 14.35 22.95
N GLN A 36 4.20 14.16 21.85
CA GLN A 36 4.65 15.21 20.97
C GLN A 36 3.46 15.95 20.34
N VAL A 37 2.51 15.22 19.72
CA VAL A 37 1.30 15.83 19.16
C VAL A 37 0.47 16.55 20.23
N LYS A 38 0.40 15.99 21.45
CA LYS A 38 -0.30 16.63 22.57
C LYS A 38 0.40 17.91 23.02
N GLN A 39 1.73 17.90 23.14
CA GLN A 39 2.52 19.06 23.54
C GLN A 39 2.44 20.17 22.49
N GLU A 40 2.64 19.86 21.22
CA GLU A 40 2.50 20.81 20.11
C GLU A 40 1.09 21.42 20.09
N LYS A 41 0.05 20.61 20.30
CA LYS A 41 -1.34 21.08 20.40
C LYS A 41 -1.56 21.99 21.61
N GLU A 42 -1.01 21.65 22.77
CA GLU A 42 -1.14 22.45 24.00
C GLU A 42 -0.42 23.81 23.88
N GLU A 43 0.80 23.82 23.32
CA GLU A 43 1.55 25.04 23.02
C GLU A 43 0.79 25.94 22.05
N LEU A 44 0.26 25.37 20.95
CA LEU A 44 -0.59 26.09 20.00
C LEU A 44 -1.84 26.70 20.65
N ILE A 45 -2.54 25.94 21.51
CA ILE A 45 -3.75 26.40 22.18
C ILE A 45 -3.41 27.54 23.14
N LYS A 46 -2.28 27.43 23.87
CA LYS A 46 -1.81 28.45 24.80
C LYS A 46 -1.47 29.75 24.08
N GLU A 47 -0.72 29.68 22.99
CA GLU A 47 -0.35 30.82 22.16
C GLU A 47 -1.61 31.52 21.59
N ASN A 48 -2.53 30.75 20.99
CA ASN A 48 -3.75 31.32 20.43
C ASN A 48 -4.70 31.90 21.49
N LYS A 49 -4.76 31.30 22.68
CA LYS A 49 -5.56 31.84 23.79
C LYS A 49 -5.00 33.19 24.27
N ALA A 50 -3.68 33.33 24.34
CA ALA A 50 -3.04 34.60 24.68
C ALA A 50 -3.34 35.69 23.62
N THR A 51 -3.24 35.34 22.33
CA THR A 51 -3.59 36.24 21.22
C THR A 51 -5.05 36.68 21.28
N LEU A 52 -5.99 35.75 21.51
CA LEU A 52 -7.41 36.08 21.66
C LEU A 52 -7.69 36.94 22.89
N GLN A 53 -6.96 36.74 24.00
CA GLN A 53 -7.12 37.55 25.19
C GLN A 53 -6.67 38.99 24.94
N ALA A 54 -5.49 39.19 24.34
CA ALA A 54 -4.99 40.51 23.96
C ALA A 54 -5.95 41.26 23.01
N LEU A 55 -6.55 40.55 22.04
CA LEU A 55 -7.54 41.15 21.14
C LEU A 55 -8.85 41.52 21.86
N ASN A 56 -9.32 40.71 22.81
CA ASN A 56 -10.50 41.02 23.61
C ASN A 56 -10.27 42.22 24.54
N ASP A 57 -9.07 42.36 25.10
CA ASP A 57 -8.70 43.50 25.94
C ASP A 57 -8.64 44.80 25.11
N LYS A 58 -8.05 44.74 23.91
CA LYS A 58 -8.11 45.84 22.92
C LYS A 58 -9.55 46.20 22.55
N LEU A 59 -10.40 45.20 22.31
CA LEU A 59 -11.82 45.43 22.00
C LEU A 59 -12.56 46.13 23.14
N LYS A 60 -12.27 45.77 24.40
CA LYS A 60 -12.86 46.42 25.58
C LYS A 60 -12.47 47.89 25.67
N ALA A 61 -11.18 48.20 25.49
CA ALA A 61 -10.68 49.58 25.50
C ALA A 61 -11.38 50.41 24.40
N LYS A 62 -11.41 49.91 23.16
CA LYS A 62 -12.06 50.62 22.05
C LYS A 62 -13.58 50.76 22.16
N LYS A 63 -14.25 49.82 22.85
CA LYS A 63 -15.67 49.98 23.20
C LYS A 63 -15.91 51.05 24.26
N LEU A 64 -14.92 51.33 25.12
CA LEU A 64 -14.99 52.43 26.07
C LEU A 64 -14.82 53.77 25.32
N ASP A 65 -13.82 53.87 24.45
CA ASP A 65 -13.60 55.03 23.58
C ASP A 65 -14.88 55.37 22.76
N LEU A 66 -15.56 54.35 22.21
CA LEU A 66 -16.82 54.52 21.48
C LEU A 66 -17.95 55.09 22.35
N LYS A 67 -18.00 54.74 23.64
CA LYS A 67 -19.02 55.25 24.58
C LYS A 67 -18.72 56.66 25.05
N GLU A 68 -17.46 57.05 25.08
CA GLU A 68 -17.00 58.37 25.55
C GLU A 68 -16.87 59.39 24.41
N ALA A 69 -17.03 58.98 23.16
CA ALA A 69 -17.02 59.85 21.99
C ALA A 69 -18.13 60.91 22.06
N LYS A 70 -17.74 62.18 21.93
CA LYS A 70 -18.64 63.35 22.07
C LYS A 70 -19.01 63.98 20.73
N ASP A 71 -18.29 63.67 19.67
CA ASP A 71 -18.47 64.22 18.33
C ASP A 71 -18.64 63.10 17.29
N GLU A 72 -19.31 63.43 16.19
CA GLU A 72 -19.70 62.44 15.18
C GLU A 72 -18.48 61.83 14.46
N HIS A 73 -17.40 62.60 14.32
CA HIS A 73 -16.17 62.14 13.70
C HIS A 73 -15.43 61.11 14.59
N SER A 74 -15.30 61.38 15.90
CA SER A 74 -14.70 60.43 16.85
C SER A 74 -15.54 59.17 17.05
N TYR A 75 -16.87 59.28 17.00
CA TYR A 75 -17.77 58.13 17.07
C TYR A 75 -17.60 57.18 15.88
N GLN A 76 -17.56 57.70 14.65
CA GLN A 76 -17.38 56.86 13.47
C GLN A 76 -16.01 56.18 13.42
N ALA A 77 -14.93 56.89 13.80
CA ALA A 77 -13.59 56.32 13.89
C ALA A 77 -13.52 55.18 14.90
N ALA A 78 -14.07 55.37 16.11
CA ALA A 78 -14.12 54.33 17.12
C ALA A 78 -14.99 53.13 16.70
N LYS A 79 -16.06 53.37 15.93
CA LYS A 79 -16.95 52.32 15.41
C LYS A 79 -16.26 51.44 14.38
N GLU A 80 -15.48 52.02 13.47
CA GLU A 80 -14.67 51.28 12.50
C GLU A 80 -13.59 50.44 13.18
N GLU A 81 -12.90 50.99 14.18
CA GLU A 81 -11.90 50.24 14.96
C GLU A 81 -12.52 49.05 15.71
N VAL A 82 -13.68 49.23 16.35
CA VAL A 82 -14.42 48.15 17.01
C VAL A 82 -14.83 47.06 16.01
N HIS A 83 -15.30 47.46 14.81
CA HIS A 83 -15.66 46.51 13.76
C HIS A 83 -14.45 45.71 13.28
N LYS A 84 -13.31 46.38 13.05
CA LYS A 84 -12.05 45.77 12.63
C LYS A 84 -11.54 44.75 13.66
N ILE A 85 -11.46 45.12 14.94
CA ILE A 85 -11.00 44.21 16.00
C ILE A 85 -11.98 43.03 16.17
N THR A 86 -13.29 43.25 16.02
CA THR A 86 -14.29 42.17 16.08
C THR A 86 -14.09 41.16 14.94
N LYS A 87 -13.76 41.64 13.74
CA LYS A 87 -13.41 40.78 12.59
C LYS A 87 -12.13 40.00 12.85
N GLU A 88 -11.07 40.66 13.36
CA GLU A 88 -9.80 40.00 13.73
C GLU A 88 -9.99 38.89 14.77
N ILE A 89 -10.84 39.10 15.79
CA ILE A 89 -11.17 38.06 16.77
C ILE A 89 -11.90 36.89 16.13
N LYS A 90 -12.83 37.15 15.20
CA LYS A 90 -13.55 36.10 14.47
C LYS A 90 -12.58 35.28 13.62
N ASP A 91 -11.71 35.94 12.87
CA ASP A 91 -10.73 35.30 11.99
C ASP A 91 -9.72 34.47 12.79
N ALA A 92 -9.22 34.98 13.94
CA ALA A 92 -8.31 34.25 14.82
C ALA A 92 -8.96 33.00 15.45
N LYS A 93 -10.23 33.08 15.87
CA LYS A 93 -10.99 31.91 16.35
C LYS A 93 -11.18 30.87 15.25
N GLU A 94 -11.42 31.32 14.02
CA GLU A 94 -11.61 30.45 12.88
C GLU A 94 -10.30 29.75 12.47
N GLN A 95 -9.17 30.48 12.46
CA GLN A 95 -7.84 29.92 12.23
C GLN A 95 -7.47 28.84 13.25
N LEU A 96 -7.74 29.08 14.54
CA LEU A 96 -7.52 28.06 15.59
C LEU A 96 -8.36 26.79 15.35
N LYS A 97 -9.61 26.96 14.89
CA LYS A 97 -10.49 25.84 14.56
C LYS A 97 -9.98 25.06 13.34
N ARG A 98 -9.47 25.77 12.32
CA ARG A 98 -8.92 25.21 11.07
C ARG A 98 -7.60 24.46 11.29
N LYS A 99 -6.78 24.87 12.27
CA LYS A 99 -5.49 24.23 12.58
C LYS A 99 -5.64 22.78 13.10
N PHE A 100 -6.84 22.38 13.54
CA PHE A 100 -7.12 21.04 14.07
C PHE A 100 -8.36 20.36 13.47
N LYS A 101 -9.13 21.04 12.61
CA LYS A 101 -10.34 20.51 12.00
C LYS A 101 -10.47 21.00 10.57
N VAL A 102 -10.58 20.06 9.64
CA VAL A 102 -10.97 20.34 8.26
C VAL A 102 -12.43 20.79 8.25
N THR A 103 -12.73 21.92 7.61
CA THR A 103 -14.12 22.35 7.43
C THR A 103 -14.84 21.43 6.44
N LYS A 104 -16.18 21.37 6.49
CA LYS A 104 -16.96 20.61 5.50
C LYS A 104 -16.67 21.06 4.07
N LYS A 105 -16.40 22.36 3.87
CA LYS A 105 -16.08 22.93 2.57
C LYS A 105 -14.71 22.47 2.07
N GLU A 106 -13.67 22.57 2.91
CA GLU A 106 -12.33 22.10 2.56
C GLU A 106 -12.30 20.57 2.32
N ALA A 107 -13.03 19.80 3.13
CA ALA A 107 -13.14 18.36 2.94
C ALA A 107 -13.85 18.00 1.63
N TYR A 108 -14.90 18.75 1.27
CA TYR A 108 -15.58 18.61 -0.01
C TYR A 108 -14.65 18.97 -1.17
N GLU A 109 -13.97 20.12 -1.11
CA GLU A 109 -13.03 20.56 -2.15
C GLU A 109 -11.90 19.54 -2.36
N LYS A 110 -11.31 19.01 -1.28
CA LYS A 110 -10.30 17.95 -1.35
C LYS A 110 -10.87 16.66 -1.96
N ALA A 111 -12.08 16.25 -1.55
CA ALA A 111 -12.73 15.07 -2.10
C ALA A 111 -12.99 15.21 -3.61
N ILE A 112 -13.51 16.35 -4.06
CA ILE A 112 -13.72 16.63 -5.48
C ILE A 112 -12.38 16.60 -6.24
N GLN A 113 -11.33 17.19 -5.69
CA GLN A 113 -10.00 17.19 -6.31
C GLN A 113 -9.45 15.76 -6.47
N ILE A 114 -9.52 14.94 -5.44
CA ILE A 114 -9.04 13.55 -5.51
C ILE A 114 -9.95 12.71 -6.44
N MET A 115 -11.27 12.94 -6.44
CA MET A 115 -12.17 12.29 -7.40
C MET A 115 -11.81 12.63 -8.85
N LYS A 116 -11.31 13.85 -9.14
CA LYS A 116 -10.78 14.22 -10.46
C LYS A 116 -9.51 13.43 -10.78
N GLU A 117 -8.59 13.35 -9.83
CA GLU A 117 -7.31 12.63 -9.96
C GLU A 117 -7.51 11.14 -10.29
N VAL A 118 -8.47 10.49 -9.63
CA VAL A 118 -8.81 9.08 -9.93
C VAL A 118 -9.67 8.91 -11.19
N ASN A 119 -9.87 9.97 -11.97
CA ASN A 119 -10.71 10.06 -13.17
C ASN A 119 -12.17 9.62 -12.95
N ILE A 120 -12.81 10.11 -11.89
CA ILE A 120 -14.28 10.05 -11.78
C ILE A 120 -14.87 11.21 -12.59
N PRO A 121 -15.67 10.94 -13.65
CA PRO A 121 -16.32 12.01 -14.40
C PRO A 121 -17.44 12.63 -13.57
N ASP A 122 -17.66 13.93 -13.78
CA ASP A 122 -18.61 14.79 -13.07
C ASP A 122 -18.54 14.62 -11.53
N PRO A 123 -17.38 14.77 -10.90
CA PRO A 123 -17.18 14.43 -9.50
C PRO A 123 -18.08 15.24 -8.57
N GLU A 124 -18.39 16.50 -8.89
CA GLU A 124 -19.31 17.36 -8.13
C GLU A 124 -20.72 16.74 -8.05
N LYS A 125 -21.19 16.15 -9.16
CA LYS A 125 -22.49 15.45 -9.21
C LYS A 125 -22.40 14.09 -8.52
N ARG A 126 -21.33 13.35 -8.79
CA ARG A 126 -21.16 11.96 -8.32
C ARG A 126 -20.85 11.87 -6.82
N PHE A 127 -20.32 12.93 -6.22
CA PHE A 127 -20.12 13.01 -4.77
C PHE A 127 -21.42 12.77 -3.98
N HIS A 128 -22.57 13.14 -4.55
CA HIS A 128 -23.88 12.97 -3.94
C HIS A 128 -24.59 11.65 -4.30
N GLN A 129 -23.94 10.78 -5.09
CA GLN A 129 -24.53 9.50 -5.52
C GLN A 129 -24.18 8.37 -4.56
N TYR A 130 -25.08 7.38 -4.50
CA TYR A 130 -24.86 6.17 -3.72
C TYR A 130 -23.95 5.19 -4.45
N PRO A 131 -23.21 4.32 -3.73
CA PRO A 131 -22.32 3.32 -4.34
C PRO A 131 -22.99 2.44 -5.40
N PHE A 132 -24.27 2.07 -5.23
CA PHE A 132 -24.97 1.23 -6.20
C PHE A 132 -25.21 1.92 -7.55
N GLN A 133 -25.08 3.25 -7.63
CA GLN A 133 -25.18 4.03 -8.86
C GLN A 133 -23.85 4.10 -9.63
N PHE A 134 -22.76 3.56 -9.06
CA PHE A 134 -21.44 3.50 -9.69
C PHE A 134 -21.24 2.16 -10.42
N SER A 135 -20.55 2.21 -11.57
CA SER A 135 -20.00 1.00 -12.20
C SER A 135 -18.90 0.37 -11.34
N GLY A 136 -18.54 -0.89 -11.59
CA GLY A 136 -17.47 -1.58 -10.84
C GLY A 136 -16.15 -0.80 -10.84
N GLY A 137 -15.67 -0.39 -12.01
CA GLY A 137 -14.45 0.44 -12.12
C GLY A 137 -14.56 1.79 -11.42
N MET A 138 -15.71 2.44 -11.44
CA MET A 138 -15.89 3.69 -10.71
C MET A 138 -15.88 3.49 -9.19
N ARG A 139 -16.46 2.39 -8.68
CA ARG A 139 -16.36 2.05 -7.26
C ARG A 139 -14.91 1.85 -6.85
N GLN A 140 -14.13 1.14 -7.67
CA GLN A 140 -12.71 0.91 -7.40
C GLN A 140 -11.92 2.22 -7.36
N ARG A 141 -12.15 3.12 -8.32
CA ARG A 141 -11.57 4.48 -8.33
C ARG A 141 -11.93 5.27 -7.06
N VAL A 142 -13.17 5.17 -6.58
CA VAL A 142 -13.59 5.82 -5.32
C VAL A 142 -12.87 5.22 -4.11
N VAL A 143 -12.67 3.90 -4.06
CA VAL A 143 -11.90 3.25 -2.98
C VAL A 143 -10.45 3.76 -2.97
N ILE A 144 -9.81 3.86 -4.15
CA ILE A 144 -8.48 4.45 -4.29
C ILE A 144 -8.50 5.91 -3.82
N ALA A 145 -9.49 6.71 -4.23
CA ALA A 145 -9.64 8.09 -3.79
C ALA A 145 -9.72 8.22 -2.27
N ILE A 146 -10.50 7.34 -1.61
CA ILE A 146 -10.62 7.31 -0.15
C ILE A 146 -9.25 7.03 0.50
N ALA A 147 -8.46 6.10 -0.05
CA ALA A 147 -7.12 5.81 0.44
C ALA A 147 -6.18 7.02 0.30
N LEU A 148 -6.28 7.76 -0.81
CA LEU A 148 -5.47 8.95 -1.08
C LEU A 148 -5.87 10.18 -0.26
N MET A 149 -7.07 10.21 0.35
CA MET A 149 -7.50 11.34 1.20
C MET A 149 -6.55 11.60 2.38
N ALA A 150 -5.82 10.57 2.82
CA ALA A 150 -4.85 10.64 3.91
C ALA A 150 -3.46 11.14 3.47
N ASP A 151 -3.25 11.42 2.18
CA ASP A 151 -1.94 11.71 1.58
C ASP A 151 -0.86 10.71 2.06
N PRO A 152 -1.08 9.40 1.84
CA PRO A 152 -0.19 8.36 2.35
C PRO A 152 1.16 8.38 1.65
N GLU A 153 2.20 7.86 2.29
CA GLU A 153 3.50 7.55 1.63
C GLU A 153 3.48 6.14 1.00
N ILE A 154 2.61 5.26 1.50
CA ILE A 154 2.48 3.86 1.08
C ILE A 154 1.02 3.54 0.76
N LEU A 155 0.78 2.99 -0.43
CA LEU A 155 -0.52 2.47 -0.86
C LEU A 155 -0.48 0.94 -0.90
N ILE A 156 -1.39 0.29 -0.18
CA ILE A 156 -1.53 -1.18 -0.20
C ILE A 156 -2.79 -1.52 -1.01
N CYS A 157 -2.61 -2.27 -2.08
CA CYS A 157 -3.66 -2.70 -2.97
C CYS A 157 -3.87 -4.21 -2.84
N ASP A 158 -4.93 -4.61 -2.14
CA ASP A 158 -5.31 -6.02 -1.99
C ASP A 158 -6.33 -6.40 -3.05
N GLU A 159 -5.90 -7.21 -4.02
CA GLU A 159 -6.71 -7.68 -5.16
C GLU A 159 -7.53 -6.56 -5.85
N PRO A 160 -6.90 -5.43 -6.21
CA PRO A 160 -7.61 -4.20 -6.58
C PRO A 160 -8.33 -4.27 -7.92
N THR A 161 -8.14 -5.34 -8.69
CA THR A 161 -8.76 -5.54 -10.01
C THR A 161 -9.72 -6.72 -10.02
N THR A 162 -9.93 -7.37 -8.88
CA THR A 162 -10.86 -8.50 -8.78
C THR A 162 -12.28 -8.09 -9.15
N ALA A 163 -12.99 -8.97 -9.87
CA ALA A 163 -14.35 -8.76 -10.35
C ALA A 163 -14.54 -7.59 -11.34
N LEU A 164 -13.46 -7.12 -11.97
CA LEU A 164 -13.51 -6.16 -13.08
C LEU A 164 -13.30 -6.89 -14.42
N ASP A 165 -13.84 -6.33 -15.50
CA ASP A 165 -13.49 -6.78 -16.84
C ASP A 165 -12.05 -6.38 -17.21
N VAL A 166 -11.46 -7.10 -18.17
CA VAL A 166 -10.05 -6.94 -18.56
C VAL A 166 -9.72 -5.50 -18.98
N THR A 167 -10.65 -4.80 -19.65
CA THR A 167 -10.45 -3.42 -20.09
C THR A 167 -10.37 -2.47 -18.90
N ILE A 168 -11.31 -2.57 -17.96
CA ILE A 168 -11.33 -1.74 -16.75
C ILE A 168 -10.15 -2.08 -15.84
N GLN A 169 -9.78 -3.36 -15.73
CA GLN A 169 -8.57 -3.78 -15.01
C GLN A 169 -7.33 -3.02 -15.51
N GLY A 170 -7.09 -3.00 -16.82
CA GLY A 170 -5.99 -2.21 -17.41
C GLY A 170 -6.04 -0.74 -17.01
N GLN A 171 -7.20 -0.11 -17.11
CA GLN A 171 -7.37 1.29 -16.73
C GLN A 171 -7.09 1.56 -15.23
N ILE A 172 -7.41 0.63 -14.34
CA ILE A 172 -7.12 0.76 -12.91
C ILE A 172 -5.62 0.60 -12.65
N LEU A 173 -4.94 -0.31 -13.34
CA LEU A 173 -3.49 -0.48 -13.22
C LEU A 173 -2.75 0.77 -13.70
N ASP A 174 -3.13 1.32 -14.85
CA ASP A 174 -2.54 2.54 -15.39
C ASP A 174 -2.77 3.74 -14.46
N LEU A 175 -3.96 3.83 -13.86
CA LEU A 175 -4.27 4.85 -12.85
C LEU A 175 -3.33 4.73 -11.64
N ILE A 176 -3.15 3.52 -11.08
CA ILE A 176 -2.28 3.31 -9.93
C ILE A 176 -0.83 3.66 -10.27
N LYS A 177 -0.34 3.30 -11.46
CA LYS A 177 1.00 3.69 -11.94
C LYS A 177 1.16 5.20 -12.06
N GLN A 178 0.15 5.89 -12.60
CA GLN A 178 0.13 7.33 -12.70
C GLN A 178 0.23 7.98 -11.30
N ILE A 179 -0.64 7.57 -10.38
CA ILE A 179 -0.65 8.08 -9.00
C ILE A 179 0.68 7.79 -8.30
N LYS A 180 1.23 6.58 -8.45
CA LYS A 180 2.55 6.20 -7.91
C LYS A 180 3.61 7.23 -8.30
N LYS A 181 3.65 7.60 -9.59
CA LYS A 181 4.62 8.55 -10.14
C LYS A 181 4.35 10.00 -9.72
N GLU A 182 3.10 10.43 -9.76
CA GLU A 182 2.73 11.83 -9.49
C GLU A 182 2.89 12.20 -8.00
N ARG A 183 2.66 11.23 -7.10
CA ARG A 183 2.71 11.44 -5.65
C ARG A 183 3.94 10.84 -4.97
N ASP A 184 4.87 10.27 -5.74
CA ASP A 184 6.05 9.57 -5.22
C ASP A 184 5.70 8.49 -4.17
N LEU A 185 4.69 7.67 -4.48
CA LEU A 185 4.19 6.65 -3.56
C LEU A 185 4.95 5.34 -3.69
N SER A 186 5.12 4.66 -2.56
CA SER A 186 5.42 3.22 -2.57
C SER A 186 4.12 2.42 -2.66
N VAL A 187 4.07 1.43 -3.55
CA VAL A 187 2.87 0.60 -3.75
C VAL A 187 3.19 -0.85 -3.43
N ILE A 188 2.40 -1.44 -2.52
CA ILE A 188 2.37 -2.90 -2.30
C ILE A 188 1.14 -3.42 -3.02
N PHE A 189 1.35 -4.24 -4.05
CA PHE A 189 0.28 -4.81 -4.85
C PHE A 189 0.17 -6.31 -4.59
N ILE A 190 -1.00 -6.76 -4.15
CA ILE A 190 -1.28 -8.16 -3.83
C ILE A 190 -2.25 -8.68 -4.90
N THR A 191 -1.86 -9.72 -5.61
CA THR A 191 -2.73 -10.38 -6.57
C THR A 191 -2.32 -11.82 -6.82
N HIS A 192 -3.28 -12.63 -7.24
CA HIS A 192 -3.07 -13.97 -7.79
C HIS A 192 -2.77 -13.97 -9.30
N ASP A 193 -2.92 -12.85 -10.02
CA ASP A 193 -2.71 -12.77 -11.47
C ASP A 193 -1.27 -12.35 -11.82
N LEU A 194 -0.45 -13.30 -12.25
CA LEU A 194 0.94 -13.04 -12.69
C LEU A 194 1.03 -12.10 -13.91
N GLY A 195 0.04 -12.07 -14.80
CA GLY A 195 0.04 -11.19 -15.97
C GLY A 195 -0.08 -9.72 -15.58
N VAL A 196 -0.80 -9.43 -14.50
CA VAL A 196 -0.87 -8.09 -13.90
C VAL A 196 0.46 -7.71 -13.25
N VAL A 197 1.05 -8.63 -12.49
CA VAL A 197 2.30 -8.38 -11.75
C VAL A 197 3.44 -7.99 -12.70
N ALA A 198 3.57 -8.69 -13.84
CA ALA A 198 4.63 -8.44 -14.83
C ALA A 198 4.71 -6.98 -15.29
N ASN A 199 3.55 -6.30 -15.37
CA ASN A 199 3.46 -4.93 -15.84
C ASN A 199 3.55 -3.88 -14.72
N MET A 200 3.33 -4.26 -13.46
CA MET A 200 3.16 -3.33 -12.35
C MET A 200 4.36 -3.30 -11.38
N ALA A 201 4.99 -4.46 -11.18
CA ALA A 201 5.90 -4.66 -10.06
C ALA A 201 7.37 -4.45 -10.46
N ASP A 202 8.10 -3.70 -9.64
CA ASP A 202 9.56 -3.62 -9.72
C ASP A 202 10.20 -4.88 -9.10
N ARG A 203 9.60 -5.37 -8.01
CA ARG A 203 10.02 -6.56 -7.25
C ARG A 203 8.81 -7.42 -6.93
N ILE A 204 9.02 -8.73 -6.87
CA ILE A 204 7.96 -9.71 -6.67
C ILE A 204 8.33 -10.61 -5.50
N ALA A 205 7.37 -10.82 -4.60
CA ALA A 205 7.43 -11.85 -3.55
C ALA A 205 6.37 -12.91 -3.87
N VAL A 206 6.81 -14.13 -4.16
CA VAL A 206 5.93 -15.28 -4.34
C VAL A 206 5.68 -15.90 -2.99
N MET A 207 4.40 -16.06 -2.63
CA MET A 207 4.00 -16.64 -1.36
C MET A 207 3.28 -17.97 -1.55
N TYR A 208 3.56 -18.92 -0.66
CA TYR A 208 2.85 -20.19 -0.56
C TYR A 208 2.66 -20.54 0.92
N ALA A 209 1.46 -21.00 1.29
CA ALA A 209 1.18 -21.47 2.65
C ALA A 209 1.62 -20.47 3.76
N GLY A 210 1.40 -19.17 3.52
CA GLY A 210 1.75 -18.09 4.46
C GLY A 210 3.23 -17.74 4.56
N LYS A 211 4.10 -18.31 3.72
CA LYS A 211 5.53 -17.99 3.66
C LYS A 211 5.92 -17.41 2.30
N ILE A 212 6.90 -16.52 2.29
CA ILE A 212 7.57 -16.09 1.04
C ILE A 212 8.50 -17.24 0.64
N VAL A 213 8.22 -17.82 -0.52
CA VAL A 213 9.01 -18.93 -1.08
C VAL A 213 10.02 -18.46 -2.10
N GLU A 214 9.80 -17.30 -2.71
CA GLU A 214 10.74 -16.69 -3.64
C GLU A 214 10.58 -15.17 -3.65
N TYR A 215 11.69 -14.44 -3.79
CA TYR A 215 11.71 -12.98 -3.84
C TYR A 215 12.80 -12.48 -4.76
N GLY A 216 12.48 -11.58 -5.68
CA GLY A 216 13.43 -11.05 -6.67
C GLY A 216 12.91 -9.80 -7.36
N THR A 217 13.69 -9.26 -8.30
CA THR A 217 13.14 -8.34 -9.31
C THR A 217 12.11 -9.06 -10.18
N SER A 218 11.26 -8.30 -10.87
CA SER A 218 10.32 -8.90 -11.83
C SER A 218 11.03 -9.80 -12.84
N GLU A 219 12.15 -9.32 -13.40
CA GLU A 219 12.94 -10.09 -14.36
C GLU A 219 13.50 -11.39 -13.77
N GLU A 220 14.04 -11.35 -12.54
CA GLU A 220 14.58 -12.54 -11.88
C GLU A 220 13.50 -13.61 -11.66
N ILE A 221 12.29 -13.22 -11.26
CA ILE A 221 11.19 -14.16 -11.03
C ILE A 221 10.65 -14.72 -12.35
N PHE A 222 10.46 -13.91 -13.38
CA PHE A 222 9.90 -14.37 -14.66
C PHE A 222 10.89 -15.20 -15.50
N TYR A 223 12.19 -14.87 -15.47
CA TYR A 223 13.17 -15.46 -16.40
C TYR A 223 14.26 -16.29 -15.72
N ASN A 224 14.42 -16.21 -14.40
CA ASN A 224 15.45 -16.95 -13.67
C ASN A 224 14.93 -17.56 -12.37
N SER A 225 13.62 -17.81 -12.24
CA SER A 225 13.04 -18.37 -11.02
C SER A 225 13.71 -19.67 -10.60
N LYS A 226 13.75 -19.91 -9.29
CA LYS A 226 14.41 -21.07 -8.67
C LYS A 226 13.45 -21.97 -7.91
N HIS A 227 12.33 -21.44 -7.42
CA HIS A 227 11.43 -22.24 -6.61
C HIS A 227 10.47 -23.07 -7.50
N PRO A 228 10.33 -24.39 -7.26
CA PRO A 228 9.43 -25.24 -8.04
C PRO A 228 7.97 -24.75 -8.09
N TYR A 229 7.47 -24.17 -6.99
CA TYR A 229 6.15 -23.54 -6.99
C TYR A 229 6.05 -22.37 -7.98
N THR A 230 7.07 -21.51 -8.05
CA THR A 230 7.11 -20.40 -9.02
C THR A 230 7.14 -20.92 -10.45
N TRP A 231 7.90 -22.00 -10.71
CA TRP A 231 7.86 -22.68 -12.01
C TRP A 231 6.48 -23.20 -12.35
N ALA A 232 5.83 -23.85 -11.38
CA ALA A 232 4.49 -24.39 -11.55
C ALA A 232 3.48 -23.27 -11.86
N LEU A 233 3.54 -22.14 -11.15
CA LEU A 233 2.72 -20.97 -11.42
C LEU A 233 2.95 -20.40 -12.83
N LEU A 234 4.21 -20.16 -13.22
CA LEU A 234 4.56 -19.63 -14.54
C LEU A 234 4.13 -20.56 -15.69
N SER A 235 4.16 -21.87 -15.44
CA SER A 235 3.70 -22.90 -16.39
C SER A 235 2.19 -22.94 -16.55
N SER A 236 1.43 -22.46 -15.56
CA SER A 236 -0.03 -22.33 -15.62
C SER A 236 -0.50 -21.04 -16.31
N VAL A 237 0.39 -20.08 -16.57
CA VAL A 237 0.04 -18.81 -17.23
C VAL A 237 -0.05 -19.01 -18.74
N PRO A 238 -1.14 -18.60 -19.41
CA PRO A 238 -1.27 -18.69 -20.86
C PRO A 238 -0.25 -17.81 -21.57
N ASP A 239 0.27 -18.33 -22.69
CA ASP A 239 1.14 -17.60 -23.61
C ASP A 239 0.42 -17.54 -24.97
N LEU A 240 0.35 -16.34 -25.57
CA LEU A 240 -0.33 -16.09 -26.85
C LEU A 240 0.21 -16.97 -27.98
N GLU A 241 1.44 -17.43 -27.85
CA GLU A 241 2.15 -18.17 -28.91
C GLU A 241 2.11 -19.69 -28.73
N THR A 242 1.72 -20.15 -27.55
CA THR A 242 1.83 -21.57 -27.19
C THR A 242 0.45 -22.21 -27.30
N LYS A 243 0.33 -23.25 -28.13
CA LYS A 243 -0.90 -24.07 -28.25
C LYS A 243 -0.92 -25.26 -27.29
N ASP A 244 0.14 -25.43 -26.50
CA ASP A 244 0.26 -26.53 -25.55
C ASP A 244 -0.76 -26.42 -24.43
N LYS A 245 -1.12 -27.56 -23.85
CA LYS A 245 -1.97 -27.60 -22.66
C LYS A 245 -1.23 -26.96 -21.50
N LEU A 246 -1.89 -26.03 -20.82
CA LEU A 246 -1.39 -25.45 -19.58
C LEU A 246 -1.24 -26.55 -18.53
N LEU A 247 -0.11 -26.53 -17.83
CA LEU A 247 0.14 -27.44 -16.72
C LEU A 247 -0.58 -26.89 -15.49
N SER A 248 -1.39 -27.73 -14.85
CA SER A 248 -1.99 -27.41 -13.56
C SER A 248 -1.13 -27.99 -12.43
N ILE A 249 -1.06 -27.27 -11.32
CA ILE A 249 -0.35 -27.74 -10.13
C ILE A 249 -1.17 -28.86 -9.48
N PRO A 250 -0.65 -30.10 -9.37
CA PRO A 250 -1.41 -31.22 -8.84
C PRO A 250 -1.75 -31.05 -7.35
N GLY A 251 -2.74 -31.81 -6.88
CA GLY A 251 -3.15 -31.85 -5.49
C GLY A 251 -3.85 -30.58 -4.98
N THR A 252 -4.04 -30.51 -3.66
CA THR A 252 -4.68 -29.38 -2.97
C THR A 252 -3.68 -28.69 -2.05
N PRO A 253 -3.77 -27.36 -1.85
CA PRO A 253 -2.96 -26.67 -0.84
C PRO A 253 -3.08 -27.33 0.55
N PRO A 254 -2.00 -27.32 1.36
CA PRO A 254 -2.03 -27.92 2.69
C PRO A 254 -2.98 -27.16 3.62
N ASP A 255 -3.57 -27.88 4.57
CA ASP A 255 -4.35 -27.27 5.65
C ASP A 255 -3.40 -26.60 6.66
N MET A 256 -3.42 -25.27 6.71
CA MET A 256 -2.56 -24.49 7.59
C MET A 256 -2.95 -24.55 9.07
N LEU A 257 -4.08 -25.17 9.42
CA LEU A 257 -4.36 -25.55 10.81
C LEU A 257 -3.44 -26.68 11.29
N PHE A 258 -2.95 -27.50 10.36
CA PHE A 258 -2.03 -28.61 10.60
C PHE A 258 -0.89 -28.56 9.58
N PRO A 259 0.00 -27.55 9.69
CA PRO A 259 1.03 -27.33 8.69
C PRO A 259 1.95 -28.55 8.58
N PRO A 260 2.43 -28.87 7.36
CA PRO A 260 3.39 -29.94 7.15
C PRO A 260 4.70 -29.64 7.87
N LYS A 261 5.44 -30.70 8.22
CA LYS A 261 6.68 -30.60 9.01
C LYS A 261 7.81 -29.91 8.23
N GLY A 262 8.01 -30.32 6.98
CA GLY A 262 8.99 -29.73 6.06
C GLY A 262 8.36 -28.68 5.13
N ASP A 263 8.94 -28.46 3.96
CA ASP A 263 8.39 -27.57 2.94
C ASP A 263 6.90 -27.82 2.69
N ALA A 264 6.12 -26.74 2.75
CA ALA A 264 4.68 -26.80 2.54
C ALA A 264 4.32 -27.20 1.11
N PHE A 265 5.21 -26.96 0.14
CA PHE A 265 4.98 -27.33 -1.24
C PHE A 265 5.42 -28.78 -1.56
N ALA A 266 6.09 -29.49 -0.65
CA ALA A 266 6.69 -30.81 -0.89
C ALA A 266 5.72 -31.84 -1.51
N GLU A 267 4.49 -31.96 -1.00
CA GLU A 267 3.50 -32.93 -1.50
C GLU A 267 3.00 -32.65 -2.92
N ARG A 268 3.19 -31.41 -3.41
CA ARG A 268 2.76 -30.95 -4.73
C ARG A 268 3.92 -30.64 -5.66
N ASN A 269 5.14 -30.79 -5.17
CA ASN A 269 6.37 -30.52 -5.90
C ASN A 269 6.83 -31.79 -6.63
N GLU A 270 6.80 -31.76 -7.97
CA GLU A 270 7.31 -32.86 -8.81
C GLU A 270 8.82 -33.13 -8.60
N PHE A 271 9.54 -32.16 -8.05
CA PHE A 271 10.98 -32.20 -7.78
C PHE A 271 11.30 -32.32 -6.28
N ALA A 272 10.33 -32.75 -5.46
CA ALA A 272 10.53 -32.88 -4.01
C ALA A 272 11.67 -33.87 -3.67
N LEU A 273 12.59 -33.43 -2.82
CA LEU A 273 13.60 -34.26 -2.20
C LEU A 273 13.08 -34.84 -0.88
N LYS A 274 13.73 -35.89 -0.36
CA LYS A 274 13.35 -36.48 0.93
C LYS A 274 13.38 -35.46 2.08
N ILE A 275 14.36 -34.56 2.05
CA ILE A 275 14.51 -33.50 3.06
C ILE A 275 13.36 -32.48 3.04
N ASP A 276 12.70 -32.26 1.89
CA ASP A 276 11.54 -31.36 1.81
C ASP A 276 10.38 -31.82 2.70
N PHE A 277 10.27 -33.11 3.03
CA PHE A 277 9.23 -33.62 3.93
C PHE A 277 9.62 -33.54 5.41
N GLU A 278 10.90 -33.29 5.71
CA GLU A 278 11.46 -33.34 7.07
C GLU A 278 11.78 -31.96 7.63
N GLU A 279 12.31 -31.06 6.79
CA GLU A 279 12.79 -29.73 7.17
C GLU A 279 12.38 -28.66 6.16
N HIS A 280 12.14 -27.44 6.65
CA HIS A 280 11.91 -26.30 5.79
C HIS A 280 13.23 -25.82 5.14
N PRO A 281 13.24 -25.53 3.84
CA PRO A 281 14.41 -24.97 3.19
C PRO A 281 14.73 -23.58 3.75
N PRO A 282 16.01 -23.25 4.00
CA PRO A 282 16.39 -21.88 4.30
C PRO A 282 16.18 -20.98 3.09
N PHE A 283 16.15 -19.66 3.31
CA PHE A 283 16.00 -18.70 2.23
C PHE A 283 17.35 -18.45 1.54
N PHE A 284 17.69 -19.33 0.60
CA PHE A 284 18.96 -19.30 -0.11
C PHE A 284 19.10 -18.02 -0.94
N LYS A 285 20.28 -17.41 -0.89
CA LYS A 285 20.65 -16.26 -1.72
C LYS A 285 21.09 -16.74 -3.10
N VAL A 286 20.39 -16.29 -4.14
CA VAL A 286 20.70 -16.60 -5.55
C VAL A 286 21.50 -15.46 -6.19
N SER A 287 21.11 -14.22 -5.91
CA SER A 287 21.81 -12.98 -6.29
C SER A 287 21.70 -11.97 -5.14
N ASP A 288 22.20 -10.74 -5.30
CA ASP A 288 22.00 -9.69 -4.29
C ASP A 288 20.51 -9.32 -4.10
N THR A 289 19.70 -9.47 -5.14
CA THR A 289 18.28 -9.12 -5.16
C THR A 289 17.34 -10.32 -5.14
N HIS A 290 17.85 -11.54 -5.39
CA HIS A 290 17.08 -12.77 -5.56
C HIS A 290 17.34 -13.81 -4.47
N TYR A 291 16.26 -14.32 -3.89
CA TYR A 291 16.26 -15.33 -2.84
C TYR A 291 15.16 -16.36 -3.09
N ALA A 292 15.40 -17.62 -2.73
CA ALA A 292 14.41 -18.69 -2.84
C ALA A 292 14.54 -19.70 -1.70
N ALA A 293 13.40 -20.15 -1.16
CA ALA A 293 13.33 -21.18 -0.14
C ALA A 293 13.15 -22.56 -0.78
N THR A 294 14.20 -23.14 -1.35
CA THR A 294 14.13 -24.50 -1.93
C THR A 294 15.42 -25.29 -1.71
N TRP A 295 15.29 -26.56 -1.33
CA TRP A 295 16.43 -27.45 -1.17
C TRP A 295 17.16 -27.77 -2.49
N LEU A 296 16.55 -27.47 -3.65
CA LEU A 296 17.21 -27.60 -4.96
C LEU A 296 18.42 -26.67 -5.14
N LEU A 297 18.55 -25.62 -4.32
CA LEU A 297 19.70 -24.72 -4.33
C LEU A 297 20.85 -25.18 -3.42
N HIS A 298 20.65 -26.26 -2.67
CA HIS A 298 21.70 -26.81 -1.81
C HIS A 298 22.81 -27.45 -2.65
N GLU A 299 24.07 -27.38 -2.20
CA GLU A 299 25.25 -27.88 -2.93
C GLU A 299 25.15 -29.37 -3.30
N ASN A 300 24.54 -30.16 -2.43
CA ASN A 300 24.32 -31.61 -2.61
C ASN A 300 23.04 -31.97 -3.37
N ALA A 301 22.24 -31.00 -3.82
CA ALA A 301 21.00 -31.27 -4.53
C ALA A 301 21.26 -31.79 -5.95
N PRO A 302 20.37 -32.64 -6.51
CA PRO A 302 20.44 -32.98 -7.91
C PRO A 302 20.27 -31.73 -8.78
N LYS A 303 21.02 -31.65 -9.88
CA LYS A 303 20.83 -30.58 -10.87
C LYS A 303 19.52 -30.82 -11.62
N VAL A 304 18.49 -30.08 -11.21
CA VAL A 304 17.17 -30.08 -11.87
C VAL A 304 17.11 -28.90 -12.82
N GLU A 305 16.70 -29.17 -14.05
CA GLU A 305 16.47 -28.12 -15.05
C GLU A 305 15.04 -27.59 -14.95
N MET A 306 14.88 -26.32 -15.28
CA MET A 306 13.58 -25.66 -15.34
C MET A 306 12.68 -26.35 -16.37
N PRO A 307 11.35 -26.46 -16.14
CA PRO A 307 10.43 -27.05 -17.10
C PRO A 307 10.52 -26.41 -18.49
N LYS A 308 10.46 -27.25 -19.54
CA LYS A 308 10.63 -26.82 -20.95
C LYS A 308 9.70 -25.69 -21.37
N ILE A 309 8.45 -25.73 -20.92
CA ILE A 309 7.44 -24.70 -21.23
C ILE A 309 7.91 -23.29 -20.81
N ILE A 310 8.66 -23.20 -19.71
CA ILE A 310 9.21 -21.93 -19.22
C ILE A 310 10.52 -21.61 -19.94
N SER A 311 11.44 -22.57 -20.07
CA SER A 311 12.72 -22.33 -20.74
C SER A 311 12.53 -21.89 -22.20
N ASP A 312 11.58 -22.49 -22.90
CA ASP A 312 11.26 -22.16 -24.29
C ASP A 312 10.63 -20.76 -24.39
N ARG A 313 9.77 -20.40 -23.43
CA ARG A 313 9.21 -19.04 -23.32
C ARG A 313 10.31 -18.00 -23.10
N ILE A 314 11.25 -18.27 -22.19
CA ILE A 314 12.41 -17.40 -21.92
C ILE A 314 13.28 -17.27 -23.17
N ALA A 315 13.54 -18.37 -23.88
CA ALA A 315 14.33 -18.38 -25.11
C ALA A 315 13.69 -17.53 -26.22
N ARG A 316 12.37 -17.68 -26.43
CA ARG A 316 11.60 -16.85 -27.37
C ARG A 316 11.65 -15.37 -27.00
N PHE A 317 11.48 -15.04 -25.73
CA PHE A 317 11.56 -13.65 -25.26
C PHE A 317 12.93 -13.04 -25.57
N LYS A 318 14.02 -13.75 -25.23
CA LYS A 318 15.39 -13.28 -25.52
C LYS A 318 15.65 -13.07 -27.02
N GLN A 319 15.12 -13.94 -27.88
CA GLN A 319 15.26 -13.78 -29.34
C GLN A 319 14.55 -12.51 -29.86
N ARG A 320 13.41 -12.13 -29.27
CA ARG A 320 12.69 -10.89 -29.63
C ARG A 320 13.43 -9.65 -29.19
N SER A 321 13.88 -9.61 -27.94
CA SER A 321 14.61 -8.46 -27.40
C SER A 321 15.90 -8.18 -28.19
N VAL A 322 16.55 -9.23 -28.70
CA VAL A 322 17.72 -9.10 -29.58
C VAL A 322 17.32 -8.63 -30.99
N GLY A 323 16.17 -9.07 -31.51
CA GLY A 323 15.65 -8.63 -32.81
C GLY A 323 15.24 -7.15 -32.85
N GLU A 324 14.58 -6.66 -31.80
CA GLU A 324 14.18 -5.24 -31.68
C GLU A 324 15.38 -4.30 -31.53
N GLN A 325 16.43 -4.72 -30.80
CA GLN A 325 17.68 -3.94 -30.69
C GLN A 325 18.46 -3.81 -32.00
N VAL A 326 18.30 -4.76 -32.93
CA VAL A 326 18.95 -4.68 -34.25
C VAL A 326 18.18 -3.75 -35.19
N ASP A 327 16.87 -3.64 -35.05
CA ASP A 327 16.02 -2.79 -35.90
C ASP A 327 16.07 -1.31 -35.48
N GLU A 328 16.29 -0.99 -34.21
CA GLU A 328 16.55 0.39 -33.74
C GLU A 328 17.96 0.92 -34.08
N SER A 329 18.82 0.08 -34.64
CA SER A 329 20.21 0.42 -34.99
C SER A 329 20.45 0.61 -36.50
N LYS A 330 19.37 0.67 -37.30
CA LYS A 330 19.39 0.96 -38.75
C LYS A 330 18.68 2.26 -39.08
#